data_AF-A0A7X8PNW8-F1
#
_entry.id   AF-A0A7X8PNW8-F1
#
_cell.length_a   1.000
_cell.length_b   1.000
_cell.length_c   1.000
_cell.angle_alpha   90.00
_cell.angle_beta   90.00
_cell.angle_gamma   90.00
#
_symmetry.space_group_name_H-M   'P 1'
#
loop_
_entity.id
_entity.type
_entity.pdbx_description
1 polymer ?
#
loop_
_entity_poly.entity_id
_entity_poly.type
_entity_poly.pdbx_seq_one_letter_code
_entity_poly.pdbx_strand_id
1 'polypeptide(L)'
;MKKVLPHITALFLSSCLICGCTFEDETEEKIALPEKESVPDTALNSQQNLFQSKTKECILGNFDSLDEIVRIYQSSLGKNDRPKESTQSSLEFEQNRLTDPNLLYQFQTRDLSIGYDNCLQKAISSNHMEYRGNFITRGRVAARIAQHFYANDNIKEASYWQLRILNMSGLSQGYYILGSIFVKNEKTLKTGAELLTEAAKLGNTSAEQYLNDNAVFLNVFDKLSQENR
;
A
#
# COMPACT_ATOMS: atom_id res chain seq x y z
N MET A 1 -37.43 -10.28 -66.26
CA MET A 1 -36.68 -9.17 -66.88
C MET A 1 -36.89 -7.90 -66.07
N LYS A 2 -35.85 -7.06 -65.94
CA LYS A 2 -35.68 -5.87 -65.05
C LYS A 2 -35.36 -6.27 -63.60
N LYS A 3 -34.11 -6.31 -63.10
CA LYS A 3 -33.01 -5.32 -63.04
C LYS A 3 -33.45 -3.97 -62.47
N VAL A 4 -33.30 -3.81 -61.16
CA VAL A 4 -32.85 -2.56 -60.52
C VAL A 4 -31.88 -2.95 -59.39
N LEU A 5 -30.68 -2.38 -59.49
CA LEU A 5 -29.49 -2.59 -58.67
C LEU A 5 -29.42 -1.42 -57.64
N PRO A 6 -28.31 -1.14 -56.95
CA PRO A 6 -27.97 -1.48 -55.57
C PRO A 6 -27.82 -0.23 -54.68
N HIS A 7 -28.63 -0.02 -53.63
CA HIS A 7 -28.45 1.17 -52.75
C HIS A 7 -28.33 0.88 -51.26
N ILE A 8 -28.06 -0.36 -50.85
CA ILE A 8 -27.84 -0.69 -49.43
C ILE A 8 -26.39 -1.11 -49.12
N THR A 9 -25.54 -1.28 -50.13
CA THR A 9 -24.12 -1.62 -49.94
C THR A 9 -23.19 -0.40 -49.79
N ALA A 10 -23.70 0.83 -49.78
CA ALA A 10 -22.89 2.05 -49.70
C ALA A 10 -22.77 2.66 -48.28
N LEU A 11 -23.36 2.04 -47.25
CA LEU A 11 -23.22 2.52 -45.86
C LEU A 11 -22.26 1.68 -44.99
N PHE A 12 -21.72 0.59 -45.53
CA PHE A 12 -20.75 -0.28 -44.82
C PHE A 12 -19.30 -0.11 -45.27
N LEU A 13 -19.03 0.81 -46.19
CA LEU A 13 -17.69 1.10 -46.72
C LEU A 13 -17.04 2.38 -46.15
N SER A 14 -17.69 3.06 -45.19
CA SER A 14 -17.15 4.27 -44.55
C SER A 14 -16.51 4.02 -43.17
N SER A 15 -16.35 2.77 -42.76
CA SER A 15 -15.76 2.40 -41.45
C SER A 15 -14.31 1.86 -41.54
N CYS A 16 -13.67 1.95 -42.71
CA CYS A 16 -12.28 1.51 -42.90
C CYS A 16 -11.27 2.65 -43.13
N LEU A 17 -11.59 3.88 -42.70
CA LEU A 17 -10.69 5.04 -42.75
C LEU A 17 -10.32 5.56 -41.35
N ILE A 18 -10.28 4.68 -40.36
CA ILE A 18 -9.34 4.86 -39.26
C ILE A 18 -8.11 4.03 -39.65
N CYS A 19 -7.33 4.58 -40.59
CA CYS A 19 -5.91 4.27 -40.62
C CYS A 19 -5.41 4.62 -39.22
N GLY A 20 -5.16 3.59 -38.40
CA GLY A 20 -4.24 3.75 -37.30
C GLY A 20 -2.97 4.26 -37.92
N CYS A 21 -2.66 5.54 -37.71
CA CYS A 21 -1.30 5.99 -37.74
C CYS A 21 -0.58 5.06 -36.77
N THR A 22 0.16 4.11 -37.32
CA THR A 22 1.26 3.51 -36.60
C THR A 22 2.16 4.70 -36.29
N PHE A 23 2.09 5.22 -35.07
CA PHE A 23 3.24 5.91 -34.55
C PHE A 23 4.32 4.84 -34.55
N GLU A 24 5.21 4.93 -35.54
CA GLU A 24 6.54 4.36 -35.43
C GLU A 24 7.10 4.97 -34.15
N ASP A 25 7.15 4.13 -33.12
CA ASP A 25 7.78 4.46 -31.86
C ASP A 25 9.29 4.51 -32.15
N GLU A 26 9.78 5.64 -32.64
CA GLU A 26 11.21 5.93 -32.81
C GLU A 26 11.92 6.07 -31.44
N THR A 27 11.26 5.69 -30.34
CA THR A 27 11.85 5.56 -29.01
C THR A 27 11.89 4.12 -28.51
N GLU A 28 12.23 3.15 -29.38
CA GLU A 28 13.01 1.98 -28.93
C GLU A 28 14.41 2.42 -28.46
N GLU A 29 14.44 3.25 -27.42
CA GLU A 29 15.55 3.23 -26.49
C GLU A 29 15.49 1.85 -25.86
N LYS A 30 16.33 0.96 -26.39
CA LYS A 30 16.58 -0.39 -25.88
C LYS A 30 16.66 -0.28 -24.36
N ILE A 31 15.58 -0.64 -23.67
CA ILE A 31 15.56 -0.66 -22.21
C ILE A 31 16.54 -1.77 -21.85
N ALA A 32 17.80 -1.38 -21.65
CA ALA A 32 18.74 -2.18 -20.91
C ALA A 32 18.08 -2.30 -19.54
N LEU A 33 17.45 -3.44 -19.30
CA LEU A 33 17.02 -3.86 -17.98
C LEU A 33 18.21 -3.54 -17.07
N PRO A 34 18.09 -2.60 -16.12
CA PRO A 34 19.19 -2.35 -15.21
C PRO A 34 19.53 -3.71 -14.62
N GLU A 35 20.76 -4.13 -14.85
CA GLU A 35 21.29 -5.38 -14.33
C GLU A 35 20.93 -5.36 -12.84
N LYS A 36 20.12 -6.35 -12.43
CA LYS A 36 19.49 -6.39 -11.13
C LYS A 36 20.64 -6.27 -10.13
N GLU A 37 20.81 -5.09 -9.54
CA GLU A 37 21.83 -4.88 -8.51
C GLU A 37 21.58 -6.00 -7.50
N SER A 38 22.57 -6.89 -7.39
CA SER A 38 22.48 -8.00 -6.46
C SER A 38 22.56 -7.39 -5.08
N VAL A 39 21.40 -7.06 -4.53
CA VAL A 39 21.27 -6.67 -3.13
C VAL A 39 21.94 -7.77 -2.33
N PRO A 40 22.94 -7.47 -1.49
CA PRO A 40 23.62 -8.47 -0.69
C PRO A 40 22.59 -9.38 0.00
N ASP A 41 22.75 -10.69 -0.13
CA ASP A 41 21.80 -11.66 0.42
C ASP A 41 21.94 -11.65 1.95
N THR A 42 21.15 -10.78 2.60
CA THR A 42 21.05 -10.72 4.05
C THR A 42 20.05 -11.77 4.53
N ALA A 43 20.19 -12.23 5.77
CA ALA A 43 19.21 -13.16 6.36
C ALA A 43 17.76 -12.64 6.29
N LEU A 44 17.56 -11.31 6.29
CA LEU A 44 16.26 -10.68 6.08
C LEU A 44 15.75 -10.86 4.65
N ASN A 45 16.60 -10.61 3.65
CA ASN A 45 16.26 -10.82 2.24
C ASN A 45 15.88 -12.28 1.99
N SER A 46 16.62 -13.23 2.57
CA SER A 46 16.27 -14.65 2.46
C SER A 46 14.92 -14.99 3.10
N GLN A 47 14.58 -14.38 4.25
CA GLN A 47 13.26 -14.55 4.88
C GLN A 47 12.12 -13.94 4.06
N GLN A 48 12.31 -12.75 3.49
CA GLN A 48 11.32 -12.11 2.61
C GLN A 48 11.10 -12.91 1.33
N ASN A 49 12.17 -13.47 0.74
CA ASN A 49 12.10 -14.34 -0.44
C ASN A 49 11.34 -15.64 -0.12
N LEU A 50 11.60 -16.27 1.03
CA LEU A 50 10.86 -17.45 1.48
C LEU A 50 9.38 -17.15 1.70
N PHE A 51 9.07 -16.03 2.36
CA PHE A 51 7.70 -15.57 2.54
C PHE A 51 7.00 -15.37 1.19
N GLN A 52 7.67 -14.69 0.26
CA GLN A 52 7.13 -14.45 -1.08
C GLN A 52 6.86 -15.77 -1.82
N SER A 53 7.77 -16.75 -1.72
CA SER A 53 7.56 -18.10 -2.28
C SER A 53 6.32 -18.77 -1.71
N LYS A 54 6.16 -18.78 -0.39
CA LYS A 54 4.98 -19.34 0.28
C LYS A 54 3.67 -18.66 -0.15
N THR A 55 3.67 -17.33 -0.28
CA THR A 55 2.48 -16.61 -0.77
C THR A 55 2.12 -16.98 -2.21
N LYS A 56 3.11 -17.24 -3.08
CA LYS A 56 2.87 -17.71 -4.45
C LYS A 56 2.22 -19.10 -4.47
N GLU A 57 2.73 -20.04 -3.68
CA GLU A 57 2.12 -21.38 -3.55
C GLU A 57 0.67 -21.31 -3.06
N CYS A 58 0.39 -20.44 -2.08
CA CYS A 58 -0.96 -20.17 -1.60
C CYS A 58 -1.89 -19.62 -2.69
N ILE A 59 -1.41 -18.67 -3.50
CA ILE A 59 -2.18 -18.11 -4.63
C ILE A 59 -2.50 -19.20 -5.67
N LEU A 60 -1.61 -20.18 -5.85
CA LEU A 60 -1.81 -21.34 -6.72
C LEU A 60 -2.72 -22.42 -6.11
N GLY A 61 -3.13 -22.28 -4.84
CA GLY A 61 -4.08 -23.17 -4.16
C GLY A 61 -3.47 -24.14 -3.15
N ASN A 62 -2.17 -24.02 -2.84
CA ASN A 62 -1.54 -24.78 -1.77
C ASN A 62 -1.61 -24.01 -0.44
N PHE A 63 -2.49 -24.43 0.46
CA PHE A 63 -2.75 -23.75 1.74
C PHE A 63 -1.96 -24.31 2.92
N ASP A 64 -1.05 -25.27 2.73
CA ASP A 64 -0.29 -25.93 3.81
C ASP A 64 0.50 -24.93 4.68
N SER A 65 0.92 -23.80 4.09
CA SER A 65 1.66 -22.74 4.77
C SER A 65 0.81 -21.53 5.18
N LEU A 66 -0.52 -21.57 5.08
CA LEU A 66 -1.38 -20.40 5.26
C LEU A 66 -1.26 -19.78 6.66
N ASP A 67 -1.28 -20.60 7.71
CA ASP A 67 -1.06 -20.15 9.09
C ASP A 67 0.32 -19.50 9.28
N GLU A 68 1.35 -20.10 8.69
CA GLU A 68 2.70 -19.58 8.76
C GLU A 68 2.83 -18.23 8.03
N ILE A 69 2.20 -18.09 6.85
CA ILE A 69 2.16 -16.84 6.09
C ILE A 69 1.52 -15.74 6.96
N VAL A 70 0.35 -16.00 7.54
CA VAL A 70 -0.35 -15.03 8.40
C VAL A 70 0.50 -14.66 9.61
N ARG A 71 1.09 -15.65 10.27
CA ARG A 71 1.97 -15.46 11.42
C ARG A 71 3.18 -14.59 11.08
N ILE A 72 3.89 -14.89 9.99
CA ILE A 72 5.08 -14.13 9.56
C ILE A 72 4.69 -12.69 9.24
N TYR A 73 3.65 -12.49 8.44
CA TYR A 73 3.22 -11.15 8.03
C TYR A 73 2.86 -10.27 9.25
N GLN A 74 2.05 -10.82 10.17
CA GLN A 74 1.61 -10.11 11.37
C GLN A 74 2.71 -9.92 12.42
N SER A 75 3.71 -10.79 12.45
CA SER A 75 4.82 -10.69 13.41
C SER A 75 5.55 -9.35 13.34
N SER A 76 5.72 -8.80 12.13
CA SER A 76 6.39 -7.52 11.90
C SER A 76 5.52 -6.29 12.18
N LEU A 77 4.24 -6.46 12.52
CA LEU A 77 3.41 -5.34 12.93
C LEU A 77 3.74 -4.92 14.37
N GLY A 78 3.63 -3.61 14.62
CA GLY A 78 3.70 -3.05 15.97
C GLY A 78 2.65 -3.69 16.89
N LYS A 79 2.94 -3.73 18.20
CA LYS A 79 2.06 -4.37 19.20
C LYS A 79 0.60 -3.94 19.10
N ASN A 80 0.36 -2.65 18.85
CA ASN A 80 -0.99 -2.07 18.74
C ASN A 80 -1.61 -2.17 17.34
N ASP A 81 -0.84 -2.67 16.36
CA ASP A 81 -1.19 -2.77 14.94
C ASP A 81 -1.68 -4.17 14.54
N ARG A 82 -1.43 -5.17 15.39
CA ARG A 82 -1.89 -6.54 15.19
C ARG A 82 -3.43 -6.64 15.28
N PRO A 83 -4.08 -7.51 14.48
CA PRO A 83 -5.52 -7.75 14.60
C PRO A 83 -5.87 -8.24 16.01
N LYS A 84 -7.03 -7.83 16.54
CA LYS A 84 -7.51 -8.28 17.85
C LYS A 84 -8.09 -9.69 17.83
N GLU A 85 -8.53 -10.13 16.65
CA GLU A 85 -9.18 -11.42 16.38
C GLU A 85 -8.23 -12.34 15.60
N SER A 86 -6.95 -12.32 15.94
CA SER A 86 -5.99 -13.20 15.31
C SER A 86 -6.23 -14.64 15.79
N THR A 87 -6.01 -15.63 14.92
CA THR A 87 -6.26 -17.05 15.19
C THR A 87 -5.44 -17.54 16.40
N GLN A 88 -5.83 -18.63 17.06
CA GLN A 88 -5.10 -19.18 18.23
C GLN A 88 -3.57 -19.34 18.00
N SER A 89 -3.14 -19.63 16.77
CA SER A 89 -1.72 -19.75 16.38
C SER A 89 -0.93 -18.43 16.44
N SER A 90 -1.61 -17.28 16.42
CA SER A 90 -0.99 -15.96 16.58
C SER A 90 -0.69 -15.60 18.05
N LEU A 91 -1.44 -16.17 19.00
CA LEU A 91 -1.33 -15.88 20.43
C LEU A 91 -0.11 -16.57 21.07
N GLU A 92 0.22 -17.80 20.67
CA GLU A 92 1.42 -18.51 21.16
C GLU A 92 2.73 -17.88 20.64
N PHE A 93 2.68 -17.22 19.48
CA PHE A 93 3.83 -16.54 18.90
C PHE A 93 4.15 -15.19 19.61
N GLU A 94 3.21 -14.63 20.38
CA GLU A 94 3.41 -13.38 21.12
C GLU A 94 4.59 -13.45 22.11
N GLN A 95 4.93 -14.64 22.60
CA GLN A 95 5.95 -14.81 23.63
C GLN A 95 7.39 -14.73 23.14
N ASN A 96 7.70 -14.87 21.83
CA ASN A 96 9.08 -15.15 21.41
C ASN A 96 9.68 -14.35 20.23
N ARG A 97 9.03 -13.34 19.64
CA ARG A 97 9.71 -12.49 18.62
C ARG A 97 9.48 -10.98 18.75
N LEU A 98 10.53 -10.37 19.31
CA LEU A 98 11.26 -9.15 18.92
C LEU A 98 10.48 -7.84 18.80
N THR A 99 10.48 -7.11 19.91
CA THR A 99 10.49 -5.64 19.95
C THR A 99 11.81 -5.08 19.41
N ASP A 100 12.30 -5.58 18.28
CA ASP A 100 13.43 -4.95 17.57
C ASP A 100 12.83 -3.91 16.60
N PRO A 101 13.04 -2.60 16.84
CA PRO A 101 12.56 -1.56 15.95
C PRO A 101 13.05 -1.73 14.50
N ASN A 102 14.17 -2.42 14.28
CA ASN A 102 14.75 -2.66 12.96
C ASN A 102 13.95 -3.69 12.12
N LEU A 103 13.10 -4.50 12.76
CA LEU A 103 12.27 -5.50 12.08
C LEU A 103 10.81 -5.04 11.91
N LEU A 104 10.49 -3.83 12.38
CA LEU A 104 9.16 -3.27 12.30
C LEU A 104 8.78 -3.06 10.84
N TYR A 105 7.60 -3.57 10.47
CA TYR A 105 7.01 -3.49 9.15
C TYR A 105 7.78 -4.13 7.99
N GLN A 106 8.78 -4.96 8.28
CA GLN A 106 9.63 -5.57 7.24
C GLN A 106 8.87 -6.47 6.25
N PHE A 107 7.70 -7.03 6.61
CA PHE A 107 6.86 -7.79 5.68
C PHE A 107 5.74 -6.94 5.05
N GLN A 108 5.64 -5.66 5.40
CA GLN A 108 4.64 -4.75 4.86
C GLN A 108 5.14 -3.96 3.64
N THR A 109 6.17 -4.41 2.95
CA THR A 109 6.48 -3.85 1.61
C THR A 109 5.35 -4.18 0.63
N ARG A 110 5.22 -3.41 -0.44
CA ARG A 110 4.19 -3.46 -1.47
C ARG A 110 4.07 -4.86 -2.04
N ASP A 111 5.17 -5.43 -2.51
CA ASP A 111 5.14 -6.71 -3.20
C ASP A 111 4.76 -7.86 -2.26
N LEU A 112 5.28 -7.83 -1.01
CA LEU A 112 4.93 -8.81 0.01
C LEU A 112 3.46 -8.65 0.46
N SER A 113 2.98 -7.41 0.57
CA SER A 113 1.59 -7.11 0.95
C SER A 113 0.59 -7.50 -0.14
N ILE A 114 0.93 -7.28 -1.42
CA ILE A 114 0.11 -7.73 -2.55
C ILE A 114 0.05 -9.26 -2.58
N GLY A 115 1.20 -9.94 -2.43
CA GLY A 115 1.26 -11.40 -2.37
C GLY A 115 0.42 -11.96 -1.22
N TYR A 116 0.55 -11.36 -0.03
CA TYR A 116 -0.24 -11.69 1.15
C TYR A 116 -1.74 -11.52 0.93
N ASP A 117 -2.17 -10.34 0.46
CA ASP A 117 -3.59 -10.05 0.23
C ASP A 117 -4.20 -10.98 -0.81
N ASN A 118 -3.47 -11.29 -1.89
CA ASN A 118 -3.91 -12.24 -2.91
C ASN A 118 -4.01 -13.67 -2.38
N CYS A 119 -3.05 -14.10 -1.54
CA CYS A 119 -3.12 -15.39 -0.86
C CYS A 119 -4.37 -15.48 0.04
N LEU A 120 -4.65 -14.45 0.85
CA LEU A 120 -5.86 -14.41 1.68
C LEU A 120 -7.15 -14.46 0.84
N GLN A 121 -7.23 -13.69 -0.25
CA GLN A 121 -8.37 -13.72 -1.16
C GLN A 121 -8.57 -15.12 -1.77
N LYS A 122 -7.47 -15.78 -2.15
CA LYS A 122 -7.51 -17.15 -2.68
C LYS A 122 -7.97 -18.16 -1.64
N ALA A 123 -7.47 -18.06 -0.40
CA ALA A 123 -7.90 -18.92 0.70
C ALA A 123 -9.40 -18.76 1.00
N ILE A 124 -9.89 -17.53 1.08
CA ILE A 124 -11.31 -17.21 1.31
C ILE A 124 -12.20 -17.76 0.19
N SER A 125 -11.80 -17.56 -1.07
CA SER A 125 -12.55 -18.15 -2.21
C SER A 125 -12.49 -19.68 -2.26
N SER A 126 -11.56 -20.29 -1.51
CA SER A 126 -11.42 -21.74 -1.35
C SER A 126 -11.99 -22.24 0.00
N ASN A 127 -12.89 -21.47 0.62
CA ASN A 127 -13.65 -21.81 1.83
C ASN A 127 -12.87 -21.76 3.16
N HIS A 128 -11.71 -21.09 3.22
CA HIS A 128 -10.98 -20.80 4.45
C HIS A 128 -11.39 -19.44 5.04
N MET A 129 -12.66 -19.34 5.48
CA MET A 129 -13.29 -18.08 5.90
C MET A 129 -12.73 -17.52 7.22
N GLU A 130 -12.11 -18.37 8.04
CA GLU A 130 -11.44 -18.01 9.29
C GLU A 130 -10.32 -16.98 9.10
N TYR A 131 -9.77 -16.86 7.88
CA TYR A 131 -8.72 -15.88 7.58
C TYR A 131 -9.22 -14.49 7.17
N ARG A 132 -10.54 -14.29 7.06
CA ARG A 132 -11.13 -13.02 6.60
C ARG A 132 -10.70 -11.81 7.45
N GLY A 133 -10.46 -12.01 8.75
CA GLY A 133 -10.03 -10.95 9.68
C GLY A 133 -8.57 -10.52 9.54
N ASN A 134 -7.77 -11.18 8.71
CA ASN A 134 -6.32 -11.00 8.68
C ASN A 134 -5.83 -9.94 7.67
N PHE A 135 -6.73 -9.26 6.95
CA PHE A 135 -6.39 -8.11 6.13
C PHE A 135 -6.09 -6.86 6.98
N ILE A 136 -5.16 -6.02 6.53
CA ILE A 136 -4.96 -4.68 7.11
C ILE A 136 -6.02 -3.72 6.54
N THR A 137 -7.17 -3.65 7.22
CA THR A 137 -8.31 -2.79 6.82
C THR A 137 -8.42 -1.50 7.64
N ARG A 138 -7.65 -1.38 8.72
CA ARG A 138 -7.69 -0.21 9.61
C ARG A 138 -6.81 0.90 9.08
N GLY A 139 -7.41 2.00 8.61
CA GLY A 139 -6.68 3.15 8.05
C GLY A 139 -5.56 3.70 8.96
N ARG A 140 -5.78 3.72 10.29
CA ARG A 140 -4.74 4.15 11.25
C ARG A 140 -3.54 3.20 11.35
N VAL A 141 -3.72 1.90 11.10
CA VAL A 141 -2.60 0.93 11.05
C VAL A 141 -1.81 1.17 9.77
N ALA A 142 -2.49 1.24 8.63
CA ALA A 142 -1.86 1.57 7.35
C ALA A 142 -1.09 2.91 7.40
N ALA A 143 -1.61 3.92 8.08
CA ALA A 143 -0.94 5.21 8.24
C ALA A 143 0.33 5.14 9.09
N ARG A 144 0.38 4.29 10.12
CA ARG A 144 1.63 4.05 10.88
C ARG A 144 2.67 3.31 10.05
N ILE A 145 2.24 2.36 9.21
CA ILE A 145 3.13 1.69 8.26
C ILE A 145 3.69 2.71 7.25
N ALA A 146 2.83 3.55 6.67
CA ALA A 146 3.25 4.61 5.75
C ALA A 146 4.23 5.59 6.40
N GLN A 147 3.94 6.04 7.63
CA GLN A 147 4.82 6.93 8.40
C GLN A 147 6.19 6.30 8.62
N HIS A 148 6.24 5.02 8.98
CA HIS A 148 7.51 4.33 9.20
C HIS A 148 8.35 4.29 7.94
N PHE A 149 7.78 3.95 6.78
CA PHE A 149 8.53 3.95 5.53
C PHE A 149 8.99 5.36 5.13
N TYR A 150 8.15 6.39 5.32
CA TYR A 150 8.54 7.79 5.11
C TYR A 150 9.71 8.21 6.00
N ALA A 151 9.68 7.86 7.29
CA ALA A 151 10.73 8.19 8.26
C ALA A 151 12.07 7.47 8.00
N ASN A 152 12.07 6.47 7.13
CA ASN A 152 13.25 5.70 6.71
C ASN A 152 13.54 5.88 5.20
N ASP A 153 13.08 6.98 4.61
CA ASP A 153 13.33 7.38 3.21
C ASP A 153 12.88 6.36 2.15
N ASN A 154 12.01 5.42 2.53
CA ASN A 154 11.44 4.44 1.60
C ASN A 154 10.10 4.94 1.03
N ILE A 155 10.18 5.97 0.20
CA ILE A 155 9.02 6.71 -0.31
C ILE A 155 8.09 5.82 -1.16
N LYS A 156 8.65 4.86 -1.90
CA LYS A 156 7.87 3.92 -2.73
C LYS A 156 6.92 3.09 -1.87
N GLU A 157 7.43 2.51 -0.79
CA GLU A 157 6.64 1.70 0.12
C GLU A 157 5.65 2.54 0.93
N ALA A 158 6.07 3.74 1.33
CA ALA A 158 5.18 4.69 2.01
C ALA A 158 3.98 5.11 1.14
N SER A 159 4.23 5.40 -0.14
CA SER A 159 3.21 5.83 -1.11
C SER A 159 2.17 4.75 -1.38
N TYR A 160 2.60 3.47 -1.41
CA TYR A 160 1.68 2.34 -1.52
C TYR A 160 0.66 2.34 -0.38
N TRP A 161 1.13 2.46 0.87
CA TRP A 161 0.24 2.49 2.04
C TRP A 161 -0.61 3.75 2.12
N GLN A 162 -0.05 4.91 1.77
CA GLN A 162 -0.79 6.15 1.65
C GLN A 162 -1.97 6.01 0.69
N LEU A 163 -1.74 5.50 -0.52
CA LEU A 163 -2.79 5.33 -1.52
C LEU A 163 -3.88 4.36 -1.02
N ARG A 164 -3.53 3.29 -0.31
CA ARG A 164 -4.53 2.39 0.31
C ARG A 164 -5.45 3.15 1.26
N ILE A 165 -4.92 4.04 2.10
CA ILE A 165 -5.72 4.81 3.06
C ILE A 165 -6.69 5.75 2.33
N LEU A 166 -6.20 6.44 1.30
CA LEU A 166 -7.02 7.33 0.48
C LEU A 166 -8.14 6.54 -0.24
N ASN A 167 -7.83 5.37 -0.78
CA ASN A 167 -8.81 4.51 -1.43
C ASN A 167 -9.87 3.98 -0.45
N MET A 168 -9.49 3.69 0.80
CA MET A 168 -10.43 3.19 1.81
C MET A 168 -11.28 4.29 2.44
N SER A 169 -10.74 5.51 2.60
CA SER A 169 -11.35 6.56 3.44
C SER A 169 -11.81 7.79 2.65
N GLY A 170 -11.43 7.90 1.36
CA GLY A 170 -11.54 9.13 0.58
C GLY A 170 -10.45 10.15 0.94
N LEU A 171 -10.30 11.19 0.09
CA LEU A 171 -9.22 12.18 0.22
C LEU A 171 -9.29 12.96 1.53
N SER A 172 -10.43 13.57 1.84
CA SER A 172 -10.60 14.42 3.03
C SER A 172 -10.26 13.68 4.33
N GLN A 173 -10.90 12.53 4.56
CA GLN A 173 -10.67 11.74 5.77
C GLN A 173 -9.32 11.02 5.74
N GLY A 174 -8.87 10.56 4.57
CA GLY A 174 -7.60 9.86 4.42
C GLY A 174 -6.39 10.76 4.72
N TYR A 175 -6.39 11.99 4.22
CA TYR A 175 -5.36 12.99 4.55
C TYR A 175 -5.37 13.34 6.05
N TYR A 176 -6.54 13.46 6.69
CA TYR A 176 -6.61 13.67 8.13
C TYR A 176 -6.01 12.48 8.92
N ILE A 177 -6.35 11.24 8.56
CA ILE A 177 -5.80 10.04 9.20
C ILE A 177 -4.28 9.99 9.08
N LEU A 178 -3.74 10.24 7.88
CA LEU A 178 -2.31 10.27 7.64
C LEU A 178 -1.65 11.40 8.43
N GLY A 179 -2.14 12.63 8.25
CA GLY A 179 -1.57 13.82 8.85
C GLY A 179 -1.52 13.74 10.38
N SER A 180 -2.61 13.34 11.02
CA SER A 180 -2.69 13.19 12.49
C SER A 180 -1.77 12.10 13.07
N ILE A 181 -1.26 11.19 12.24
CA ILE A 181 -0.24 10.21 12.64
C ILE A 181 1.15 10.75 12.33
N PHE A 182 1.37 11.30 11.13
CA PHE A 182 2.66 11.78 10.64
C PHE A 182 3.25 12.88 11.51
N VAL A 183 2.43 13.80 12.02
CA VAL A 183 2.90 14.87 12.92
C VAL A 183 3.46 14.39 14.27
N LYS A 184 3.31 13.10 14.60
CA LYS A 184 3.84 12.53 15.84
C LYS A 184 5.29 12.06 15.74
N ASN A 185 5.88 12.09 14.55
CA ASN A 185 7.28 11.76 14.31
C ASN A 185 7.97 12.96 13.67
N GLU A 186 9.12 13.35 14.23
CA GLU A 186 9.90 14.50 13.79
C GLU A 186 10.25 14.43 12.30
N LYS A 187 10.72 13.27 11.82
CA LYS A 187 11.09 13.06 10.40
C LYS A 187 9.92 13.18 9.43
N THR A 188 8.69 13.05 9.91
CA THR A 188 7.48 13.14 9.08
C THR A 188 6.59 14.32 9.47
N LEU A 189 7.08 15.22 10.32
CA LEU A 189 6.29 16.29 10.91
C LEU A 189 5.74 17.22 9.82
N LYS A 190 6.64 17.68 8.94
CA LYS A 190 6.31 18.60 7.83
C LYS A 190 5.24 17.99 6.92
N THR A 191 5.50 16.79 6.41
CA THR A 191 4.55 16.05 5.57
C THR A 191 3.20 15.87 6.27
N GLY A 192 3.21 15.57 7.58
CA GLY A 192 2.00 15.45 8.37
C GLY A 192 1.18 16.74 8.44
N ALA A 193 1.84 17.88 8.64
CA ALA A 193 1.19 19.19 8.69
C ALA A 193 0.60 19.59 7.32
N GLU A 194 1.32 19.29 6.23
CA GLU A 194 0.83 19.50 4.86
C GLU A 194 -0.43 18.65 4.60
N LEU A 195 -0.42 17.37 4.98
CA LEU A 195 -1.58 16.49 4.83
C LEU A 195 -2.79 16.96 5.66
N LEU A 196 -2.58 17.43 6.89
CA LEU A 196 -3.66 18.04 7.69
C LEU A 196 -4.23 19.29 7.01
N THR A 197 -3.37 20.11 6.41
CA THR A 197 -3.77 21.31 5.69
C THR A 197 -4.61 20.97 4.46
N GLU A 198 -4.20 19.96 3.68
CA GLU A 198 -5.00 19.47 2.54
C GLU A 198 -6.33 18.87 2.99
N ALA A 199 -6.36 18.14 4.11
CA ALA A 199 -7.62 17.64 4.68
C ALA A 199 -8.57 18.79 5.07
N ALA A 200 -8.05 19.85 5.70
CA ALA A 200 -8.83 21.03 6.07
C ALA A 200 -9.37 21.77 4.84
N LYS A 201 -8.55 21.95 3.78
CA LYS A 201 -9.01 22.54 2.50
C LYS A 201 -10.15 21.76 1.86
N LEU A 202 -10.20 20.44 2.07
CA LEU A 202 -11.28 19.56 1.63
C LEU A 202 -12.47 19.51 2.62
N GLY A 203 -12.54 20.45 3.58
CA GLY A 203 -13.65 20.58 4.54
C GLY A 203 -13.60 19.60 5.71
N ASN A 204 -12.45 19.02 6.03
CA ASN A 204 -12.32 18.15 7.21
C ASN A 204 -12.24 18.98 8.50
N THR A 205 -13.36 19.10 9.21
CA THR A 205 -13.43 19.86 10.47
C THR A 205 -12.54 19.32 11.58
N SER A 206 -12.25 18.01 11.59
CA SER A 206 -11.30 17.43 12.56
C SER A 206 -9.87 17.86 12.27
N ALA A 207 -9.50 18.03 10.99
CA ALA A 207 -8.19 18.55 10.61
C ALA A 207 -8.07 20.05 10.92
N GLU A 208 -9.11 20.85 10.66
CA GLU A 208 -9.17 22.26 11.05
C GLU A 208 -8.98 22.43 12.55
N GLN A 209 -9.74 21.68 13.34
CA GLN A 209 -9.62 21.69 14.80
C GLN A 209 -8.21 21.23 15.22
N TYR A 210 -7.68 20.17 14.64
CA TYR A 210 -6.33 19.69 14.96
C TYR A 210 -5.27 20.77 14.68
N LEU A 211 -5.35 21.48 13.56
CA LEU A 211 -4.41 22.55 13.22
C LEU A 211 -4.55 23.73 14.19
N ASN A 212 -5.78 24.13 14.53
CA ASN A 212 -6.03 25.21 15.48
C ASN A 212 -5.53 24.87 16.89
N ASP A 213 -5.81 23.66 17.38
CA ASP A 213 -5.41 23.22 18.71
C ASP A 213 -3.87 23.06 18.79
N ASN A 214 -3.24 22.51 17.76
CA ASN A 214 -1.79 22.22 17.79
C ASN A 214 -0.89 23.38 17.32
N ALA A 215 -1.44 24.39 16.63
CA ALA A 215 -0.78 25.68 16.46
C ALA A 215 -0.57 26.39 17.80
N VAL A 216 -1.47 26.17 18.77
CA VAL A 216 -1.41 26.78 20.10
C VAL A 216 -0.65 25.92 21.12
N PHE A 217 -0.73 24.58 21.05
CA PHE A 217 -0.22 23.70 22.11
C PHE A 217 1.06 22.90 21.81
N LEU A 218 1.37 22.59 20.53
CA LEU A 218 2.49 21.68 20.19
C LEU A 218 3.62 22.34 19.42
N ASN A 219 3.55 23.65 19.16
CA ASN A 219 4.61 24.41 18.48
C ASN A 219 5.02 23.74 17.15
N VAL A 220 4.08 23.10 16.46
CA VAL A 220 4.37 22.40 15.19
C VAL A 220 4.96 23.38 14.17
N PHE A 221 4.39 24.58 14.07
CA PHE A 221 4.92 25.64 13.23
C PHE A 221 6.27 26.18 13.71
N ASP A 222 6.49 26.28 15.02
CA ASP A 222 7.80 26.69 15.56
C ASP A 222 8.89 25.65 15.24
N LYS A 223 8.60 24.36 15.38
CA LYS A 223 9.52 23.27 14.99
C LYS A 223 9.84 23.31 13.50
N LEU A 224 8.82 23.49 12.66
CA LEU A 224 9.00 23.64 11.21
C LEU A 224 9.76 24.94 10.85
N SER A 225 9.63 26.01 11.63
CA SER A 225 10.37 27.25 11.41
C SER A 225 11.86 27.13 11.74
N GLN A 226 12.23 26.23 12.65
CA GLN A 226 13.62 25.96 13.04
C GLN A 226 14.34 25.07 12.01
N GLU A 227 13.66 24.12 11.38
CA GLU A 227 14.23 23.28 10.30
C GLU A 227 14.60 24.08 9.03
N ASN A 228 13.98 25.25 8.81
CA ASN A 228 14.23 26.09 7.63
C ASN A 228 15.33 27.15 7.85
N ARG A 229 16.12 27.07 8.93
CA ARG A 229 17.27 27.95 9.23
C ARG A 229 18.57 27.17 9.18
#